data_AF-A0A2E5I9R1-F1
#
_entry.id   AF-A0A2E5I9R1-F1
#
_cell.length_a   1.000
_cell.length_b   1.000
_cell.length_c   1.000
_cell.angle_alpha   90.00
_cell.angle_beta   90.00
_cell.angle_gamma   90.00
#
_symmetry.space_group_name_H-M   'P 1'
#
loop_
_entity.id
_entity.type
_entity.pdbx_description
1 polymer ?
#
loop_
_entity_poly.entity_id
_entity_poly.type
_entity_poly.pdbx_seq_one_letter_code
_entity_poly.pdbx_strand_id
1 'polypeptide(L)'
;MKNKIKIFILLFVTSQAFAWTDEEIESMHYGCMETVSSKYSDTQKMEYCSCSTGLAIKTWTLDQLIAMLNNNTLRDHKDFKKIVNDCTKKVTNEYEN
;
A
#
# COMPACT_ATOMS: atom_id res chain seq x y z
N MET A 1 38.63 31.67 33.64
CA MET A 1 37.87 31.14 32.48
C MET A 1 37.31 29.78 32.85
N LYS A 2 35.98 29.63 32.98
CA LYS A 2 35.32 28.32 33.15
C LYS A 2 34.28 28.19 32.04
N ASN A 3 34.68 27.54 30.95
CA ASN A 3 33.80 27.24 29.82
C ASN A 3 32.79 26.17 30.27
N LYS A 4 31.53 26.57 30.42
CA LYS A 4 30.41 25.63 30.56
C LYS A 4 29.95 25.26 29.16
N ILE A 5 30.39 24.10 28.67
CA ILE A 5 29.91 23.51 27.42
C ILE A 5 28.48 23.02 27.68
N LYS A 6 27.51 23.63 26.99
CA LYS A 6 26.12 23.17 26.96
C LYS A 6 26.02 22.03 25.93
N ILE A 7 25.79 20.82 26.39
CA ILE A 7 25.49 19.69 25.52
C ILE A 7 24.00 19.77 25.15
N PHE A 8 23.71 20.18 23.92
CA PHE A 8 22.39 20.00 23.31
C PHE A 8 22.30 18.56 22.80
N ILE A 9 21.53 17.71 23.49
CA ILE A 9 21.17 16.39 22.99
C ILE A 9 20.08 16.60 21.93
N LEU A 10 20.48 16.68 20.66
CA LEU A 10 19.58 16.55 19.52
C LEU A 10 19.21 15.07 19.40
N LEU A 11 18.07 14.69 19.97
CA LEU A 11 17.38 13.45 19.63
C LEU A 11 16.86 13.60 18.19
N PHE A 12 17.71 13.25 17.22
CA PHE A 12 17.26 12.91 15.89
C PHE A 12 16.42 11.64 16.00
N VAL A 13 15.12 11.80 16.20
CA VAL A 13 14.15 10.76 15.88
C VAL A 13 14.26 10.60 14.37
N THR A 14 15.08 9.67 13.91
CA THR A 14 15.06 9.25 12.51
C THR A 14 13.68 8.67 12.27
N SER A 15 12.80 9.47 11.69
CA SER A 15 11.60 8.99 11.02
C SER A 15 12.06 8.07 9.90
N GLN A 16 12.29 6.80 10.22
CA GLN A 16 12.39 5.77 9.21
C GLN A 16 11.00 5.71 8.59
N ALA A 17 10.83 6.44 7.49
CA ALA A 17 9.67 6.27 6.63
C ALA A 17 9.76 4.83 6.13
N PHE A 18 8.96 3.95 6.73
CA PHE A 18 8.79 2.57 6.29
C PHE A 18 8.13 2.62 4.91
N ALA A 19 8.96 2.64 3.87
CA ALA A 19 8.52 2.66 2.49
C ALA A 19 8.91 1.34 1.86
N TRP A 20 7.96 0.75 1.13
CA TRP A 20 8.23 -0.40 0.28
C TRP A 20 9.28 -0.02 -0.76
N THR A 21 10.10 -0.98 -1.18
CA THR A 21 10.99 -0.82 -2.33
C THR A 21 10.19 -0.80 -3.62
N ASP A 22 10.77 -0.21 -4.68
CA ASP A 22 10.13 -0.18 -6.00
C ASP A 22 9.84 -1.59 -6.53
N GLU A 23 10.72 -2.55 -6.25
CA GLU A 23 10.57 -3.96 -6.64
C GLU A 23 9.38 -4.62 -5.93
N GLU A 24 9.16 -4.33 -4.64
CA GLU A 24 8.01 -4.84 -3.87
C GLU A 24 6.69 -4.25 -4.37
N ILE A 25 6.69 -2.96 -4.73
CA ILE A 25 5.54 -2.27 -5.32
C ILE A 25 5.19 -2.90 -6.68
N GLU A 26 6.19 -3.09 -7.53
CA GLU A 26 6.05 -3.70 -8.84
C GLU A 26 5.53 -5.14 -8.73
N SER A 27 6.10 -5.94 -7.81
CA SER A 27 5.67 -7.31 -7.56
C SER A 27 4.20 -7.38 -7.11
N MET A 28 3.77 -6.51 -6.19
CA MET A 28 2.37 -6.45 -5.79
C MET A 28 1.44 -6.06 -6.94
N HIS A 29 1.85 -5.09 -7.75
CA HIS A 29 1.06 -4.64 -8.90
C HIS A 29 0.85 -5.80 -9.90
N TYR A 30 1.92 -6.50 -10.27
CA TYR A 30 1.82 -7.65 -11.18
C TYR A 30 1.05 -8.83 -10.58
N GLY A 31 1.26 -9.13 -9.30
CA GLY A 31 0.47 -10.15 -8.60
C GLY A 31 -1.02 -9.83 -8.57
N CYS A 32 -1.39 -8.55 -8.46
CA CYS A 32 -2.78 -8.12 -8.64
C CYS A 32 -3.28 -8.37 -10.07
N MET A 33 -2.48 -8.01 -11.08
CA MET A 33 -2.85 -8.18 -12.50
C MET A 33 -3.12 -9.64 -12.86
N GLU A 34 -2.34 -10.57 -12.32
CA GLU A 34 -2.50 -12.01 -12.54
C GLU A 34 -3.73 -12.61 -11.83
N THR A 35 -4.17 -12.00 -10.72
CA THR A 35 -5.23 -12.54 -9.86
C THR A 35 -6.59 -11.90 -10.09
N VAL A 36 -6.65 -10.70 -10.68
CA VAL A 36 -7.92 -9.98 -10.87
C VAL A 36 -8.80 -10.64 -11.96
N SER A 37 -10.11 -10.61 -11.73
CA SER A 37 -11.13 -11.30 -12.53
C SER A 37 -10.96 -11.14 -14.05
N SER A 38 -11.17 -12.24 -14.80
CA SER A 38 -11.19 -12.25 -16.26
C SER A 38 -12.33 -11.43 -16.89
N LYS A 39 -13.28 -10.96 -16.07
CA LYS A 39 -14.36 -10.06 -16.52
C LYS A 39 -13.88 -8.62 -16.75
N TYR A 40 -12.73 -8.21 -16.21
CA TYR A 40 -12.14 -6.91 -16.48
C TYR A 40 -11.32 -6.95 -17.77
N SER A 41 -11.46 -5.93 -18.61
CA SER A 41 -10.54 -5.68 -19.74
C SER A 41 -9.15 -5.33 -19.23
N ASP A 42 -8.12 -5.45 -20.07
CA ASP A 42 -6.74 -5.18 -19.64
C ASP A 42 -6.56 -3.77 -19.07
N THR A 43 -7.22 -2.76 -19.64
CA THR A 43 -7.21 -1.39 -19.11
C THR A 43 -7.84 -1.30 -17.73
N GLN A 44 -8.99 -1.95 -17.51
CA GLN A 44 -9.67 -2.00 -16.22
C GLN A 44 -8.82 -2.71 -15.16
N LYS A 45 -8.09 -3.77 -15.54
CA LYS A 45 -7.17 -4.47 -14.64
C LYS A 45 -6.03 -3.54 -14.21
N MET A 46 -5.39 -2.86 -15.15
CA MET A 46 -4.28 -1.92 -14.86
C MET A 46 -4.72 -0.82 -13.90
N GLU A 47 -5.90 -0.24 -14.11
CA GLU A 47 -6.40 0.83 -13.25
C GLU A 47 -6.79 0.34 -11.86
N TYR A 48 -7.48 -0.80 -11.77
CA TYR A 48 -7.80 -1.44 -10.49
C TYR A 48 -6.52 -1.75 -9.69
N CYS A 49 -5.52 -2.36 -10.34
CA CYS A 49 -4.29 -2.78 -9.67
C CYS A 49 -3.36 -1.62 -9.33
N SER A 50 -3.35 -0.55 -10.13
CA SER A 50 -2.67 0.70 -9.78
C SER A 50 -3.30 1.35 -8.55
N CYS A 51 -4.64 1.37 -8.49
CA CYS A 51 -5.38 1.90 -7.34
C CYS A 51 -5.11 1.09 -6.07
N SER A 52 -5.25 -0.24 -6.13
CA SER A 52 -5.14 -1.11 -4.96
C SER A 52 -3.72 -1.10 -4.38
N THR A 53 -2.70 -1.19 -5.24
CA THR A 53 -1.28 -1.13 -4.85
C THR A 53 -0.96 0.23 -4.21
N GLY A 54 -1.34 1.32 -4.87
CA GLY A 54 -1.09 2.68 -4.37
C GLY A 54 -1.77 3.01 -3.04
N LEU A 55 -2.93 2.40 -2.75
CA LEU A 55 -3.58 2.54 -1.46
C LEU A 55 -2.98 1.62 -0.39
N ALA A 56 -2.57 0.40 -0.76
CA ALA A 56 -1.98 -0.55 0.17
C ALA A 56 -0.67 -0.02 0.76
N ILE A 57 0.22 0.52 -0.07
CA ILE A 57 1.52 1.08 0.39
C ILE A 57 1.36 2.30 1.30
N LYS A 58 0.24 3.01 1.21
CA LYS A 58 -0.10 4.14 2.09
C LYS A 58 -0.72 3.69 3.41
N THR A 59 -1.24 2.47 3.45
CA THR A 59 -2.05 1.96 4.57
C THR A 59 -1.22 1.04 5.48
N TRP A 60 -0.34 0.23 4.89
CA TRP A 60 0.40 -0.80 5.62
C TRP A 60 1.88 -0.81 5.25
N THR A 61 2.71 -1.13 6.23
CA THR A 61 4.06 -1.65 5.98
C THR A 61 3.97 -3.01 5.29
N LEU A 62 5.03 -3.40 4.58
CA LEU A 62 5.08 -4.71 3.92
C LEU A 62 4.93 -5.84 4.95
N ASP A 63 5.61 -5.75 6.09
CA ASP A 63 5.53 -6.75 7.17
C ASP A 63 4.11 -6.93 7.69
N GLN A 64 3.35 -5.84 7.85
CA GLN A 64 1.95 -5.91 8.25
C GLN A 64 1.10 -6.62 7.19
N LEU A 65 1.33 -6.34 5.91
CA LEU A 65 0.60 -6.99 4.83
C LEU A 65 0.93 -8.50 4.76
N ILE A 66 2.21 -8.86 4.84
CA ILE A 66 2.68 -10.25 4.88
C ILE A 66 2.08 -10.98 6.08
N ALA A 67 2.08 -10.36 7.26
CA ALA A 67 1.48 -10.97 8.45
C ALA A 67 -0.03 -11.22 8.27
N MET A 68 -0.77 -10.28 7.67
CA MET A 68 -2.19 -10.46 7.39
C MET A 68 -2.46 -11.54 6.32
N LEU A 69 -1.58 -11.68 5.33
CA LEU A 69 -1.65 -12.73 4.32
C LEU A 69 -1.40 -14.11 4.95
N ASN A 70 -0.32 -14.26 5.72
CA ASN A 70 0.04 -15.51 6.38
C ASN A 70 -1.03 -15.98 7.38
N ASN A 71 -1.70 -15.03 8.03
CA ASN A 71 -2.78 -15.32 8.98
C ASN A 71 -4.16 -15.44 8.32
N ASN A 72 -4.27 -15.30 6.99
CA ASN A 72 -5.54 -15.27 6.24
C ASN A 72 -6.56 -14.21 6.75
N THR A 73 -6.09 -13.12 7.36
CA THR A 73 -6.96 -12.08 7.92
C THR A 73 -7.16 -10.89 6.98
N LEU A 74 -6.37 -10.80 5.90
CA LEU A 74 -6.40 -9.64 5.00
C LEU A 74 -7.80 -9.40 4.41
N ARG A 75 -8.46 -10.46 3.92
CA ARG A 75 -9.78 -10.37 3.28
C ARG A 75 -10.84 -9.78 4.20
N ASP A 76 -10.74 -10.05 5.50
CA ASP A 76 -11.70 -9.58 6.49
C ASP A 76 -11.35 -8.22 7.10
N HIS A 77 -10.14 -7.73 6.85
CA HIS A 77 -9.68 -6.44 7.35
C HIS A 77 -10.52 -5.29 6.77
N LYS A 78 -11.00 -4.40 7.66
CA LYS A 78 -11.89 -3.28 7.28
C LYS A 78 -11.27 -2.38 6.18
N ASP A 79 -9.98 -2.10 6.30
CA ASP A 79 -9.30 -1.19 5.37
C ASP A 79 -9.06 -1.87 4.02
N PHE A 80 -8.86 -3.19 4.00
CA PHE A 80 -8.80 -3.95 2.75
C PHE A 80 -10.14 -3.94 2.03
N LYS A 81 -11.25 -4.18 2.75
CA LYS A 81 -12.61 -4.06 2.20
C LYS A 81 -12.87 -2.66 1.63
N LYS A 82 -12.40 -1.62 2.32
CA LYS A 82 -12.49 -0.23 1.84
C LYS A 82 -11.69 -0.02 0.56
N ILE A 83 -10.43 -0.45 0.50
CA ILE A 83 -9.58 -0.34 -0.70
C ILE A 83 -10.24 -1.03 -1.90
N VAL A 84 -10.72 -2.26 -1.73
CA VAL A 84 -11.43 -3.00 -2.78
C VAL A 84 -12.63 -2.20 -3.28
N ASN A 85 -13.48 -1.72 -2.38
CA ASN A 85 -14.67 -0.95 -2.74
C ASN A 85 -14.34 0.36 -3.48
N ASP A 86 -13.33 1.10 -3.01
CA ASP A 86 -12.93 2.37 -3.62
C ASP A 86 -12.37 2.15 -5.04
N CYS A 87 -11.52 1.14 -5.22
CA CYS A 87 -10.94 0.83 -6.52
C CYS A 87 -11.95 0.23 -7.49
N THR A 88 -12.88 -0.63 -7.03
CA THR A 88 -13.98 -1.11 -7.88
C THR A 88 -14.86 0.05 -8.33
N LYS A 89 -15.27 0.95 -7.43
CA LYS A 89 -16.07 2.13 -7.80
C LYS A 89 -15.38 3.03 -8.80
N LYS A 90 -14.07 3.26 -8.62
CA LYS A 90 -13.28 4.06 -9.56
C LYS A 90 -13.39 3.48 -10.97
N VAL A 91 -13.09 2.20 -11.13
CA VAL A 91 -13.16 1.52 -12.44
C VAL A 91 -14.59 1.53 -12.97
N THR A 92 -15.60 1.17 -12.18
CA THR A 92 -17.00 1.16 -12.64
C THR A 92 -17.45 2.53 -13.15
N ASN A 93 -17.17 3.61 -12.42
CA ASN A 93 -17.56 4.96 -12.81
C ASN A 93 -16.83 5.47 -14.07
N GLU A 94 -15.62 4.98 -14.33
CA GLU A 94 -14.80 5.38 -15.48
C GLU A 94 -15.24 4.68 -16.80
N TYR A 95 -15.88 3.51 -16.74
CA TYR A 95 -16.28 2.74 -17.94
C TYR A 95 -17.79 2.55 -18.15
N GLU A 96 -18.63 3.01 -17.22
CA GLU A 96 -20.09 3.03 -17.39
C GLU A 96 -20.65 4.40 -17.86
N ASN A 97 -19.78 5.37 -18.15
CA ASN A 97 -20.10 6.67 -18.77
C ASN A 97 -19.54 6.77 -20.19
#